data_AF-A0A5J4E0D5-F1
#
_entry.id   AF-A0A5J4E0D5-F1
#
_cell.length_a   1.000
_cell.length_b   1.000
_cell.length_c   1.000
_cell.angle_alpha   90.00
_cell.angle_beta   90.00
_cell.angle_gamma   90.00
#
_symmetry.space_group_name_H-M   'P 1'
#
loop_
_entity.id
_entity.type
_entity.pdbx_description
1 polymer ?
#
loop_
_entity_poly.entity_id
_entity_poly.type
_entity_poly.pdbx_seq_one_letter_code
_entity_poly.pdbx_strand_id
1 'polypeptide(L)'
;MLLWLCEPDESFHFLGIGADDTLRAIRHVDAEFGRILAVHEGEIDAGRLQVIALSDHGQISLKGQPLDLVAKFRAAGFAAAAKPSEDAECVVDVGNAGGIWVRGSPGDRIDKIVDWIREQEWCGPIFTRNGVSGTLLQKHLGVDHRRSPDISVVLRSDDATNDWGLKGTTLHDAVYPAGGGCHGGLSTYELHNVLAMSGGAFKQGQIIEVPAGNIDIAPTILALLGLDVPDGIDGRVLREALRENDESATLEVVEHVYSSSNANGLASHLSVSEFGGSRYLNRAWVA
;
A
#
# COMPACT_ATOMS: atom_id res chain seq x y z
N MET A 1 24.10 -5.30 3.01
CA MET A 1 23.85 -5.29 1.55
C MET A 1 22.38 -5.03 1.36
N LEU A 2 22.00 -4.16 0.42
CA LEU A 2 20.62 -4.00 -0.03
C LEU A 2 20.52 -4.57 -1.44
N LEU A 3 19.65 -5.54 -1.64
CA LEU A 3 19.34 -6.13 -2.94
C LEU A 3 17.90 -5.73 -3.28
N TRP A 4 17.71 -5.12 -4.44
CA TRP A 4 16.39 -4.76 -4.97
C TRP A 4 16.15 -5.54 -6.26
N LEU A 5 15.08 -6.32 -6.30
CA LEU A 5 14.67 -7.10 -7.47
C LEU A 5 13.32 -6.54 -7.93
N CYS A 6 13.24 -6.08 -9.18
CA CYS A 6 12.02 -5.47 -9.72
C CYS A 6 10.94 -6.50 -10.10
N GLU A 7 11.27 -7.79 -10.05
CA GLU A 7 10.30 -8.86 -10.28
C GLU A 7 9.83 -9.39 -8.92
N PRO A 8 8.52 -9.67 -8.76
CA PRO A 8 7.54 -9.87 -9.83
C PRO A 8 6.73 -8.63 -10.28
N ASP A 9 7.06 -7.41 -9.84
CA ASP A 9 6.23 -6.22 -10.10
C ASP A 9 5.99 -5.95 -11.60
N GLU A 10 7.06 -5.93 -12.40
CA GLU A 10 6.97 -5.70 -13.85
C GLU A 10 6.14 -6.78 -14.56
N SER A 11 6.39 -8.06 -14.26
CA SER A 11 5.59 -9.15 -14.82
C SER A 11 4.13 -9.07 -14.40
N PHE A 12 3.86 -8.74 -13.13
CA PHE A 12 2.49 -8.56 -12.66
C PHE A 12 1.78 -7.42 -13.40
N HIS A 13 2.45 -6.29 -13.62
CA HIS A 13 1.89 -5.15 -14.34
C HIS A 13 1.45 -5.49 -15.77
N PHE A 14 2.27 -6.20 -16.54
CA PHE A 14 2.03 -6.40 -17.98
C PHE A 14 1.41 -7.75 -18.34
N LEU A 15 1.71 -8.80 -17.57
CA LEU A 15 1.31 -10.18 -17.90
C LEU A 15 0.17 -10.68 -17.00
N GLY A 16 -0.08 -9.99 -15.88
CA GLY A 16 -1.16 -10.30 -14.96
C GLY A 16 -0.73 -11.20 -13.80
N ILE A 17 -1.47 -11.08 -12.70
CA ILE A 17 -1.19 -11.79 -11.46
C ILE A 17 -1.67 -13.23 -11.58
N GLY A 18 -0.74 -14.19 -11.42
CA GLY A 18 -1.03 -15.62 -11.55
C GLY A 18 -0.85 -16.19 -12.96
N ALA A 19 -0.50 -15.36 -13.94
CA ALA A 19 -0.17 -15.81 -15.29
C ALA A 19 1.04 -16.75 -15.31
N ASP A 20 1.06 -17.71 -16.24
CA ASP A 20 2.15 -18.69 -16.34
C ASP A 20 3.52 -18.01 -16.50
N ASP A 21 3.62 -16.96 -17.31
CA ASP A 21 4.86 -16.24 -17.54
C ASP A 21 5.30 -15.46 -16.28
N THR A 22 4.36 -14.82 -15.58
CA THR A 22 4.60 -14.20 -14.27
C THR A 22 5.09 -15.22 -13.24
N LEU A 23 4.47 -16.39 -13.16
CA LEU A 23 4.90 -17.45 -12.25
C LEU A 23 6.27 -18.01 -12.63
N ARG A 24 6.65 -17.99 -13.91
CA ARG A 24 8.02 -18.31 -14.34
C ARG A 24 9.01 -17.23 -13.88
N ALA A 25 8.65 -15.95 -13.97
CA ALA A 25 9.47 -14.86 -13.46
C ALA A 25 9.72 -14.99 -11.95
N ILE A 26 8.68 -15.26 -11.15
CA ILE A 26 8.81 -15.52 -9.70
C ILE A 26 9.77 -16.69 -9.42
N ARG A 27 9.59 -17.83 -10.10
CA ARG A 27 10.46 -18.99 -9.92
C ARG A 27 11.91 -18.69 -10.32
N HIS A 28 12.11 -17.86 -11.34
CA HIS A 28 13.45 -17.43 -11.73
C HIS A 28 14.07 -16.57 -10.63
N VAL A 29 13.37 -15.54 -10.15
CA VAL A 29 13.84 -14.68 -9.04
C VAL A 29 14.15 -15.48 -7.78
N ASP A 30 13.30 -16.43 -7.41
CA ASP A 30 13.52 -17.33 -6.27
C ASP A 30 14.81 -18.15 -6.44
N ALA A 31 15.02 -18.76 -7.60
CA ALA A 31 16.25 -19.49 -7.91
C ALA A 31 17.49 -18.59 -7.81
N GLU A 32 17.41 -17.38 -8.37
CA GLU A 32 18.48 -16.39 -8.36
C GLU A 32 18.81 -15.89 -6.95
N PHE A 33 17.80 -15.63 -6.14
CA PHE A 33 17.98 -15.30 -4.73
C PHE A 33 18.62 -16.46 -3.97
N GLY A 34 18.17 -17.69 -4.23
CA GLY A 34 18.77 -18.91 -3.69
C GLY A 34 20.26 -19.06 -4.02
N ARG A 35 20.69 -18.69 -5.25
CA ARG A 35 22.12 -18.69 -5.62
C ARG A 35 22.93 -17.70 -4.77
N ILE A 36 22.38 -16.53 -4.48
CA ILE A 36 23.02 -15.52 -3.63
C ILE A 36 23.14 -16.06 -2.19
N LEU A 37 22.08 -16.65 -1.65
CA LEU A 37 22.09 -17.23 -0.30
C LEU A 37 23.12 -18.37 -0.19
N ALA A 38 23.23 -19.24 -1.20
CA ALA A 38 24.19 -20.34 -1.21
C ALA A 38 25.66 -19.86 -1.13
N VAL A 39 26.00 -18.72 -1.74
CA VAL A 39 27.34 -18.12 -1.62
C VAL A 39 27.66 -17.70 -0.18
N HIS A 40 26.63 -17.39 0.61
CA HIS A 40 26.76 -16.89 1.98
C HIS A 40 26.34 -17.89 3.06
N GLU A 41 26.07 -19.15 2.71
CA GLU A 41 25.54 -20.18 3.61
C GLU A 41 26.34 -20.29 4.91
N GLY A 42 27.67 -20.36 4.84
CA GLY A 42 28.52 -20.45 6.02
C GLY A 42 28.47 -19.23 6.97
N GLU A 43 28.18 -18.03 6.44
CA GLU A 43 28.00 -16.83 7.27
C GLU A 43 26.60 -16.79 7.92
N ILE A 44 25.58 -17.27 7.19
CA ILE A 44 24.20 -17.38 7.67
C ILE A 44 24.14 -18.42 8.81
N ASP A 45 24.69 -19.60 8.57
CA ASP A 45 24.72 -20.72 9.54
C ASP A 45 25.50 -20.36 10.81
N ALA A 46 26.60 -19.64 10.66
CA ALA A 46 27.38 -19.15 11.79
C ALA A 46 26.73 -17.95 12.51
N GLY A 47 25.57 -17.48 12.05
CA GLY A 47 24.85 -16.34 12.63
C GLY A 47 25.51 -14.99 12.41
N ARG A 48 26.50 -14.90 11.51
CA ARG A 48 27.21 -13.65 11.16
C ARG A 48 26.48 -12.83 10.11
N LEU A 49 25.61 -13.46 9.32
CA LEU A 49 24.72 -12.81 8.37
C LEU A 49 23.26 -13.06 8.74
N GLN A 50 22.50 -11.97 8.85
CA GLN A 50 21.05 -11.99 8.99
C GLN A 50 20.42 -11.64 7.63
N VAL A 51 19.35 -12.32 7.27
CA VAL A 51 18.63 -12.15 6.01
C VAL A 51 17.22 -11.67 6.33
N ILE A 52 16.83 -10.56 5.72
CA ILE A 52 15.46 -10.04 5.75
C ILE A 52 15.03 -9.91 4.29
N ALA A 53 14.06 -10.70 3.87
CA ALA A 53 13.46 -10.67 2.55
C ALA A 53 12.04 -10.15 2.68
N LEU A 54 11.68 -9.11 1.94
CA LEU A 54 10.39 -8.47 2.02
C LEU A 54 9.97 -7.88 0.67
N SER A 55 8.70 -7.51 0.57
CA SER A 55 8.18 -6.71 -0.53
C SER A 55 7.82 -5.31 -0.05
N ASP A 56 7.96 -4.31 -0.91
CA ASP A 56 7.47 -2.96 -0.65
C ASP A 56 5.94 -2.89 -0.69
N HIS A 57 5.29 -3.67 -1.55
CA HIS A 57 3.84 -3.80 -1.62
C HIS A 57 3.38 -5.19 -2.14
N GLY A 58 2.08 -5.45 -2.06
CA GLY A 58 1.38 -6.48 -2.84
C GLY A 58 0.84 -5.90 -4.15
N GLN A 59 -0.10 -6.58 -4.80
CA GLN A 59 -0.68 -6.12 -6.06
C GLN A 59 -2.11 -6.64 -6.26
N ILE A 60 -2.91 -5.89 -7.03
CA ILE A 60 -4.30 -6.22 -7.35
C ILE A 60 -4.53 -6.22 -8.86
N SER A 61 -5.47 -7.03 -9.34
CA SER A 61 -5.75 -7.14 -10.79
C SER A 61 -6.56 -5.95 -11.31
N LEU A 62 -6.26 -5.50 -12.51
CA LEU A 62 -6.96 -4.39 -13.16
C LEU A 62 -8.23 -4.87 -13.87
N LYS A 63 -9.36 -4.21 -13.57
CA LYS A 63 -10.67 -4.51 -14.12
C LYS A 63 -11.06 -3.51 -15.21
N GLY A 64 -11.29 -4.02 -16.41
CA GLY A 64 -11.81 -3.23 -17.52
C GLY A 64 -10.74 -2.40 -18.23
N GLN A 65 -11.15 -1.26 -18.79
CA GLN A 65 -10.28 -0.31 -19.47
C GLN A 65 -9.99 0.90 -18.57
N PRO A 66 -8.87 1.62 -18.77
CA PRO A 66 -8.60 2.86 -18.07
C PRO A 66 -9.77 3.85 -18.16
N LEU A 67 -10.07 4.53 -17.06
CA LEU A 67 -11.24 5.40 -16.93
C LEU A 67 -11.13 6.73 -17.69
N ASP A 68 -9.92 7.20 -18.01
CA ASP A 68 -9.63 8.57 -18.46
C ASP A 68 -10.23 9.61 -17.50
N LEU A 69 -9.72 9.64 -16.27
CA LEU A 69 -10.27 10.50 -15.23
C LEU A 69 -10.14 11.97 -15.63
N VAL A 70 -9.07 12.37 -16.30
CA VAL A 70 -8.91 13.74 -16.79
C VAL A 70 -10.05 14.13 -17.73
N ALA A 71 -10.43 13.27 -18.68
CA ALA A 71 -11.59 13.53 -19.54
C ALA A 71 -12.90 13.58 -18.75
N LYS A 72 -13.10 12.69 -17.76
CA LYS A 72 -14.30 12.71 -16.89
C LYS A 72 -14.41 14.01 -16.10
N PHE A 73 -13.31 14.49 -15.51
CA PHE A 73 -13.28 15.77 -14.79
C PHE A 73 -13.60 16.95 -15.72
N ARG A 74 -13.04 16.96 -16.94
CA ARG A 74 -13.33 18.00 -17.95
C ARG A 74 -14.79 17.99 -18.37
N ALA A 75 -15.37 16.81 -18.58
CA ALA A 75 -16.78 16.65 -18.92
C ALA A 75 -17.71 17.16 -17.79
N ALA A 76 -17.27 17.05 -16.53
CA ALA A 76 -17.97 17.62 -15.36
C ALA A 76 -17.73 19.14 -15.17
N GLY A 77 -16.94 19.77 -16.04
CA GLY A 77 -16.71 21.22 -16.03
C GLY A 77 -15.48 21.67 -15.23
N PHE A 78 -14.65 20.76 -14.72
CA PHE A 78 -13.38 21.12 -14.07
C PHE A 78 -12.27 21.29 -15.11
N ALA A 79 -11.46 22.36 -15.01
CA ALA A 79 -10.27 22.51 -15.84
C ALA A 79 -9.15 21.57 -15.34
N ALA A 80 -9.28 20.28 -15.60
CA ALA A 80 -8.34 19.24 -15.16
C ALA A 80 -7.24 18.95 -16.18
N ALA A 81 -6.08 18.53 -15.68
CA ALA A 81 -4.97 18.02 -16.49
C ALA A 81 -4.24 16.87 -15.78
N ALA A 82 -3.49 16.07 -16.53
CA ALA A 82 -2.60 15.04 -15.98
C ALA A 82 -1.28 15.61 -15.44
N LYS A 83 -0.94 16.85 -15.79
CA LYS A 83 0.29 17.54 -15.40
C LYS A 83 -0.01 19.02 -15.11
N PRO A 84 0.77 19.70 -14.26
CA PRO A 84 0.62 21.13 -14.04
C PRO A 84 0.73 21.93 -15.34
N SER A 85 -0.22 22.84 -15.59
CA SER A 85 -0.21 23.82 -16.69
C SER A 85 -0.88 25.12 -16.24
N GLU A 86 -0.70 26.26 -16.91
CA GLU A 86 -1.30 27.54 -16.46
C GLU A 86 -2.84 27.49 -16.38
N ASP A 87 -3.48 26.81 -17.33
CA ASP A 87 -4.94 26.72 -17.44
C ASP A 87 -5.57 25.65 -16.53
N ALA A 88 -4.77 24.78 -15.91
CA ALA A 88 -5.29 23.69 -15.07
C ALA A 88 -5.67 24.20 -13.67
N GLU A 89 -6.95 24.07 -13.32
CA GLU A 89 -7.47 24.27 -11.97
C GLU A 89 -7.12 23.11 -11.04
N CYS A 90 -7.01 21.89 -11.57
CA CYS A 90 -6.56 20.73 -10.83
C CYS A 90 -5.70 19.78 -11.68
N VAL A 91 -4.80 19.08 -10.99
CA VAL A 91 -4.02 17.97 -11.54
C VAL A 91 -4.58 16.67 -10.96
N VAL A 92 -4.91 15.72 -11.83
CA VAL A 92 -5.46 14.41 -11.46
C VAL A 92 -4.43 13.35 -11.81
N ASP A 93 -3.94 12.63 -10.80
CA ASP A 93 -2.98 11.54 -10.95
C ASP A 93 -3.34 10.43 -9.95
N VAL A 94 -4.04 9.40 -10.43
CA VAL A 94 -4.68 8.39 -9.57
C VAL A 94 -4.20 6.98 -9.88
N GLY A 95 -3.97 6.57 -11.13
CA GLY A 95 -3.75 5.14 -11.41
C GLY A 95 -4.93 4.32 -10.87
N ASN A 96 -4.73 3.47 -9.86
CA ASN A 96 -5.82 2.89 -9.05
C ASN A 96 -5.99 3.53 -7.65
N ALA A 97 -5.00 4.29 -7.19
CA ALA A 97 -5.06 5.14 -6.01
C ALA A 97 -4.01 6.24 -6.08
N GLY A 98 -4.41 7.47 -5.77
CA GLY A 98 -3.53 8.61 -5.85
C GLY A 98 -4.21 9.90 -5.41
N GLY A 99 -3.99 10.97 -6.15
CA GLY A 99 -4.26 12.32 -5.70
C GLY A 99 -4.88 13.26 -6.73
N ILE A 100 -5.58 14.25 -6.21
CA ILE A 100 -6.01 15.44 -6.93
C ILE A 100 -5.41 16.66 -6.23
N TRP A 101 -4.58 17.40 -6.95
CA TRP A 101 -3.99 18.67 -6.48
C TRP A 101 -4.78 19.82 -7.08
N VAL A 102 -5.27 20.72 -6.25
CA VAL A 102 -6.11 21.85 -6.64
C VAL A 102 -5.28 23.12 -6.58
N ARG A 103 -5.19 23.86 -7.70
CA ARG A 103 -4.40 25.09 -7.78
C ARG A 103 -4.87 26.09 -6.73
N GLY A 104 -3.93 26.52 -5.88
CA GLY A 104 -4.16 27.48 -4.82
C GLY A 104 -4.99 26.95 -3.64
N SER A 105 -5.35 25.67 -3.64
CA SER A 105 -6.15 24.98 -2.63
C SER A 105 -7.42 25.74 -2.15
N PRO A 106 -8.26 26.31 -3.04
CA PRO A 106 -9.49 26.95 -2.64
C PRO A 106 -10.48 25.91 -2.10
N GLY A 107 -10.85 26.05 -0.82
CA GLY A 107 -11.70 25.09 -0.11
C GLY A 107 -13.02 24.79 -0.83
N ASP A 108 -13.68 25.81 -1.37
CA ASP A 108 -14.95 25.64 -2.10
C ASP A 108 -14.83 24.76 -3.36
N ARG A 109 -13.66 24.73 -4.01
CA ARG A 109 -13.40 23.86 -5.16
C ARG A 109 -13.11 22.43 -4.70
N ILE A 110 -12.38 22.26 -3.60
CA ILE A 110 -12.12 20.94 -3.01
C ILE A 110 -13.46 20.30 -2.64
N ASP A 111 -14.34 21.04 -1.96
CA ASP A 111 -15.68 20.58 -1.58
C ASP A 111 -16.48 20.12 -2.82
N LYS A 112 -16.54 20.95 -3.88
CA LYS A 112 -17.23 20.61 -5.15
C LYS A 112 -16.66 19.36 -5.81
N ILE A 113 -15.34 19.20 -5.83
CA ILE A 113 -14.70 18.01 -6.43
C ILE A 113 -15.04 16.78 -5.59
N VAL A 114 -14.91 16.85 -4.27
CA VAL A 114 -15.25 15.74 -3.36
C VAL A 114 -16.71 15.33 -3.54
N ASP A 115 -17.62 16.30 -3.58
CA ASP A 115 -19.05 16.06 -3.75
C ASP A 115 -19.41 15.47 -5.12
N TRP A 116 -18.67 15.80 -6.18
CA TRP A 116 -18.88 15.18 -7.48
C TRP A 116 -18.27 13.78 -7.58
N ILE A 117 -17.02 13.56 -7.13
CA ILE A 117 -16.35 12.26 -7.29
C ILE A 117 -17.06 11.16 -6.49
N ARG A 118 -17.57 11.46 -5.30
CA ARG A 118 -18.26 10.48 -4.45
C ARG A 118 -19.53 9.89 -5.07
N GLU A 119 -20.17 10.63 -5.99
CA GLU A 119 -21.35 10.18 -6.73
C GLU A 119 -21.00 9.22 -7.87
N GLN A 120 -19.71 9.10 -8.19
CA GLN A 120 -19.26 8.28 -9.31
C GLN A 120 -19.10 6.82 -8.90
N GLU A 121 -19.54 5.91 -9.75
CA GLU A 121 -19.42 4.46 -9.53
C GLU A 121 -17.97 3.99 -9.37
N TRP A 122 -17.00 4.72 -9.94
CA TRP A 122 -15.59 4.37 -9.83
C TRP A 122 -14.93 4.81 -8.52
N CYS A 123 -15.56 5.72 -7.77
CA CYS A 123 -14.97 6.30 -6.57
C CYS A 123 -15.07 5.35 -5.38
N GLY A 124 -13.91 5.01 -4.81
CA GLY A 124 -13.78 4.31 -3.54
C GLY A 124 -13.51 5.29 -2.40
N PRO A 125 -12.69 4.90 -1.40
CA PRO A 125 -12.34 5.73 -0.26
C PRO A 125 -11.72 7.09 -0.63
N ILE A 126 -12.17 8.15 0.05
CA ILE A 126 -11.65 9.52 -0.11
C ILE A 126 -11.07 10.02 1.22
N PHE A 127 -9.90 10.66 1.14
CA PHE A 127 -9.23 11.28 2.28
C PHE A 127 -8.83 12.72 1.95
N THR A 128 -9.09 13.64 2.87
CA THR A 128 -8.62 15.03 2.78
C THR A 128 -7.91 15.41 4.08
N ARG A 129 -7.16 16.52 4.10
CA ARG A 129 -6.43 16.93 5.30
C ARG A 129 -7.36 17.24 6.48
N ASN A 130 -8.48 17.91 6.22
CA ASN A 130 -9.37 18.47 7.24
C ASN A 130 -10.74 17.78 7.32
N GLY A 131 -10.96 16.68 6.58
CA GLY A 131 -12.24 15.97 6.59
C GLY A 131 -13.34 16.74 5.86
N VAL A 132 -12.97 17.43 4.79
CA VAL A 132 -13.88 18.16 3.89
C VAL A 132 -15.06 17.28 3.51
N SER A 133 -16.27 17.83 3.54
CA SER A 133 -17.52 17.12 3.23
C SER A 133 -17.70 15.77 3.96
N GLY A 134 -17.08 15.64 5.14
CA GLY A 134 -17.15 14.45 5.98
C GLY A 134 -16.18 13.31 5.60
N THR A 135 -15.22 13.54 4.71
CA THR A 135 -14.26 12.50 4.30
C THR A 135 -13.40 12.00 5.46
N LEU A 136 -12.74 10.85 5.26
CA LEU A 136 -11.66 10.44 6.15
C LEU A 136 -10.48 11.43 6.10
N LEU A 137 -9.59 11.34 7.09
CA LEU A 137 -8.44 12.24 7.22
C LEU A 137 -7.17 11.60 6.65
N GLN A 138 -6.38 12.36 5.90
CA GLN A 138 -5.08 11.89 5.37
C GLN A 138 -4.12 11.44 6.49
N LYS A 139 -4.20 12.04 7.68
CA LYS A 139 -3.42 11.60 8.86
C LYS A 139 -3.74 10.16 9.29
N HIS A 140 -4.92 9.63 8.94
CA HIS A 140 -5.25 8.23 9.21
C HIS A 140 -4.42 7.26 8.35
N LEU A 141 -3.93 7.72 7.19
CA LEU A 141 -3.05 6.97 6.29
C LEU A 141 -1.55 7.23 6.55
N GLY A 142 -1.20 8.15 7.46
CA GLY A 142 0.19 8.59 7.64
C GLY A 142 0.71 9.49 6.51
N VAL A 143 -0.17 10.03 5.66
CA VAL A 143 0.22 10.86 4.50
C VAL A 143 -0.15 12.33 4.66
N ASP A 144 -0.31 12.84 5.88
CA ASP A 144 -0.54 14.28 6.08
C ASP A 144 0.78 15.07 5.97
N HIS A 145 1.18 15.35 4.73
CA HIS A 145 2.41 16.05 4.40
C HIS A 145 2.14 17.18 3.41
N ARG A 146 3.02 18.19 3.39
CA ARG A 146 2.88 19.36 2.49
C ARG A 146 2.85 19.02 0.98
N ARG A 147 3.35 17.84 0.59
CA ARG A 147 3.35 17.36 -0.81
C ARG A 147 2.12 16.53 -1.16
N SER A 148 1.35 16.13 -0.16
CA SER A 148 0.15 15.32 -0.35
C SER A 148 -0.86 16.08 -1.19
N PRO A 149 -1.68 15.37 -1.98
CA PRO A 149 -2.76 16.01 -2.72
C PRO A 149 -3.76 16.67 -1.77
N ASP A 150 -4.55 17.60 -2.28
CA ASP A 150 -5.67 18.17 -1.50
C ASP A 150 -6.75 17.10 -1.24
N ILE A 151 -6.89 16.17 -2.18
CA ILE A 151 -7.80 15.03 -2.12
C ILE A 151 -7.03 13.77 -2.49
N SER A 152 -6.87 12.84 -1.55
CA SER A 152 -6.42 11.47 -1.84
C SER A 152 -7.64 10.60 -2.15
N VAL A 153 -7.57 9.84 -3.23
CA VAL A 153 -8.66 8.97 -3.68
C VAL A 153 -8.13 7.60 -4.02
N VAL A 154 -8.86 6.57 -3.58
CA VAL A 154 -8.66 5.18 -3.96
C VAL A 154 -9.84 4.78 -4.83
N LEU A 155 -9.59 4.19 -6.00
CA LEU A 155 -10.65 3.70 -6.88
C LEU A 155 -11.27 2.43 -6.30
N ARG A 156 -12.51 2.13 -6.68
CA ARG A 156 -13.19 0.94 -6.15
C ARG A 156 -12.46 -0.35 -6.48
N SER A 157 -12.25 -1.14 -5.44
CA SER A 157 -11.82 -2.52 -5.54
C SER A 157 -12.87 -3.48 -5.00
N ASP A 158 -12.85 -4.73 -5.48
CA ASP A 158 -13.70 -5.82 -5.02
C ASP A 158 -12.92 -7.14 -4.91
N ASP A 159 -13.58 -8.18 -4.39
CA ASP A 159 -13.02 -9.52 -4.24
C ASP A 159 -13.28 -10.42 -5.47
N ALA A 160 -13.59 -9.84 -6.63
CA ALA A 160 -13.77 -10.62 -7.85
C ALA A 160 -12.47 -11.37 -8.20
N THR A 161 -12.63 -12.44 -8.95
CA THR A 161 -11.53 -13.32 -9.33
C THR A 161 -11.04 -12.96 -10.74
N ASN A 162 -9.73 -12.88 -10.92
CA ASN A 162 -9.11 -12.65 -12.22
C ASN A 162 -9.09 -13.93 -13.08
N ASP A 163 -8.55 -13.83 -14.30
CA ASP A 163 -8.52 -14.94 -15.27
C ASP A 163 -7.71 -16.16 -14.80
N TRP A 164 -6.87 -16.01 -13.76
CA TRP A 164 -6.03 -17.06 -13.18
C TRP A 164 -6.52 -17.55 -11.81
N GLY A 165 -7.73 -17.19 -11.39
CA GLY A 165 -8.31 -17.70 -10.15
C GLY A 165 -7.90 -16.96 -8.88
N LEU A 166 -7.20 -15.82 -8.99
CA LEU A 166 -6.80 -15.01 -7.84
C LEU A 166 -7.81 -13.90 -7.56
N LYS A 167 -8.09 -13.65 -6.27
CA LYS A 167 -9.03 -12.62 -5.83
C LYS A 167 -8.39 -11.24 -5.83
N GLY A 168 -9.24 -10.23 -5.96
CA GLY A 168 -8.87 -8.83 -5.88
C GLY A 168 -8.85 -8.21 -7.26
N THR A 169 -9.83 -7.34 -7.52
CA THR A 169 -9.81 -6.48 -8.70
C THR A 169 -10.03 -5.02 -8.34
N THR A 170 -9.49 -4.11 -9.14
CA THR A 170 -9.68 -2.66 -8.98
C THR A 170 -10.01 -2.00 -10.30
N LEU A 171 -10.86 -0.97 -10.25
CA LEU A 171 -10.96 0.00 -11.35
C LEU A 171 -9.68 0.85 -11.41
N HIS A 172 -9.36 1.37 -12.59
CA HIS A 172 -8.09 2.06 -12.79
C HIS A 172 -8.16 3.15 -13.85
N ASP A 173 -7.17 4.02 -13.78
CA ASP A 173 -6.72 4.95 -14.81
C ASP A 173 -5.21 4.78 -15.05
N ALA A 174 -4.71 3.55 -14.83
CA ALA A 174 -3.32 3.18 -15.02
C ALA A 174 -3.00 2.89 -16.50
N VAL A 175 -1.72 3.00 -16.87
CA VAL A 175 -1.20 2.75 -18.23
C VAL A 175 -1.09 1.26 -18.61
N TYR A 176 -1.34 0.38 -17.65
CA TYR A 176 -1.18 -1.07 -17.80
C TYR A 176 -2.37 -1.70 -18.54
N PRO A 177 -2.15 -2.84 -19.22
CA PRO A 177 -3.20 -3.52 -19.97
C PRO A 177 -4.31 -4.07 -19.08
N ALA A 178 -5.49 -4.27 -19.65
CA ALA A 178 -6.58 -5.01 -19.01
C ALA A 178 -6.12 -6.42 -18.62
N GLY A 179 -6.41 -6.85 -17.39
CA GLY A 179 -5.91 -8.11 -16.83
C GLY A 179 -4.49 -8.03 -16.25
N GLY A 180 -3.78 -6.92 -16.46
CA GLY A 180 -2.53 -6.59 -15.76
C GLY A 180 -2.76 -6.32 -14.27
N GLY A 181 -1.67 -6.15 -13.52
CA GLY A 181 -1.66 -5.78 -12.11
C GLY A 181 -1.45 -4.28 -11.88
N CYS A 182 -1.85 -3.78 -10.71
CA CYS A 182 -1.50 -2.46 -10.20
C CYS A 182 -1.42 -2.48 -8.66
N HIS A 183 -0.78 -1.47 -8.09
CA HIS A 183 -0.61 -1.31 -6.65
C HIS A 183 -0.72 0.18 -6.29
N GLY A 184 -0.66 0.49 -4.99
CA GLY A 184 -0.76 1.87 -4.45
C GLY A 184 -2.09 2.16 -3.76
N GLY A 185 -3.08 1.28 -3.92
CA GLY A 185 -4.35 1.33 -3.24
C GLY A 185 -4.33 0.78 -1.82
N LEU A 186 -5.53 0.64 -1.27
CA LEU A 186 -5.76 0.22 0.12
C LEU A 186 -6.57 -1.08 0.18
N SER A 187 -6.49 -1.92 -0.85
CA SER A 187 -7.04 -3.27 -0.77
C SER A 187 -6.15 -4.15 0.11
N THR A 188 -6.73 -5.20 0.70
CA THR A 188 -5.92 -6.17 1.46
C THR A 188 -4.88 -6.86 0.60
N TYR A 189 -5.12 -7.01 -0.71
CA TYR A 189 -4.20 -7.64 -1.67
C TYR A 189 -2.99 -6.76 -2.00
N GLU A 190 -3.12 -5.45 -1.86
CA GLU A 190 -2.03 -4.48 -2.05
C GLU A 190 -1.24 -4.25 -0.76
N LEU A 191 -1.92 -4.27 0.40
CA LEU A 191 -1.30 -3.98 1.70
C LEU A 191 -0.66 -5.22 2.36
N HIS A 192 -1.24 -6.42 2.15
CA HIS A 192 -0.69 -7.65 2.72
C HIS A 192 0.44 -8.17 1.83
N ASN A 193 1.66 -7.79 2.17
CA ASN A 193 2.87 -8.14 1.43
C ASN A 193 3.74 -9.18 2.19
N VAL A 194 4.84 -9.63 1.58
CA VAL A 194 5.68 -10.69 2.16
C VAL A 194 6.74 -10.10 3.10
N LEU A 195 6.99 -10.80 4.21
CA LEU A 195 8.14 -10.58 5.09
C LEU A 195 8.65 -11.92 5.61
N ALA A 196 9.92 -12.22 5.37
CA ALA A 196 10.62 -13.40 5.85
C ALA A 196 11.97 -13.00 6.46
N MET A 197 12.28 -13.56 7.62
CA MET A 197 13.50 -13.28 8.36
C MET A 197 14.24 -14.57 8.67
N SER A 198 15.56 -14.59 8.46
CA SER A 198 16.41 -15.76 8.66
C SER A 198 17.81 -15.36 9.14
N GLY A 199 18.51 -16.32 9.74
CA GLY A 199 19.82 -16.14 10.37
C GLY A 199 19.81 -16.42 11.88
N GLY A 200 20.99 -16.31 12.48
CA GLY A 200 21.24 -16.67 13.88
C GLY A 200 20.42 -15.89 14.92
N ALA A 201 19.91 -14.70 14.58
CA ALA A 201 19.16 -13.86 15.51
C ALA A 201 17.65 -14.16 15.54
N PHE A 202 17.10 -14.81 14.52
CA PHE A 202 15.66 -15.00 14.36
C PHE A 202 15.19 -16.42 14.72
N LYS A 203 13.96 -16.53 15.23
CA LYS A 203 13.25 -17.81 15.42
C LYS A 203 13.16 -18.55 14.09
N GLN A 204 13.26 -19.88 14.12
CA GLN A 204 13.30 -20.70 12.91
C GLN A 204 12.02 -21.51 12.75
N GLY A 205 11.52 -21.62 11.53
CA GLY A 205 10.33 -22.41 11.20
C GLY A 205 9.06 -21.97 11.94
N GLN A 206 8.94 -20.66 12.22
CA GLN A 206 7.77 -20.08 12.88
C GLN A 206 7.01 -19.19 11.90
N ILE A 207 5.68 -19.23 11.99
CA ILE A 207 4.81 -18.20 11.43
C ILE A 207 4.39 -17.30 12.58
N ILE A 208 4.52 -16.00 12.36
CA ILE A 208 4.19 -14.98 13.35
C ILE A 208 3.03 -14.18 12.78
N GLU A 209 1.89 -14.22 13.47
CA GLU A 209 0.62 -13.67 12.97
C GLU A 209 0.27 -12.29 13.57
N VAL A 210 1.16 -11.71 14.39
CA VAL A 210 0.96 -10.34 14.88
C VAL A 210 1.24 -9.31 13.78
N PRO A 211 0.56 -8.14 13.78
CA PRO A 211 0.77 -7.12 12.76
C PRO A 211 2.22 -6.62 12.70
N ALA A 212 2.76 -6.57 11.49
CA ALA A 212 4.07 -6.03 11.17
C ALA A 212 4.01 -5.27 9.83
N GLY A 213 4.95 -4.37 9.61
CA GLY A 213 5.02 -3.62 8.35
C GLY A 213 6.42 -3.11 8.03
N ASN A 214 6.59 -2.53 6.85
CA ASN A 214 7.89 -2.05 6.36
C ASN A 214 8.55 -1.01 7.28
N ILE A 215 7.74 -0.28 8.05
CA ILE A 215 8.21 0.68 9.07
C ILE A 215 9.03 0.02 10.18
N ASP A 216 8.84 -1.28 10.43
CA ASP A 216 9.48 -2.03 11.52
C ASP A 216 10.87 -2.57 11.14
N ILE A 217 11.23 -2.53 9.86
CA ILE A 217 12.48 -3.11 9.35
C ILE A 217 13.70 -2.31 9.84
N ALA A 218 13.65 -0.97 9.72
CA ALA A 218 14.71 -0.11 10.18
C ALA A 218 14.99 -0.24 11.70
N PRO A 219 14.00 -0.11 12.61
CA PRO A 219 14.24 -0.29 14.04
C PRO A 219 14.71 -1.71 14.39
N THR A 220 14.22 -2.73 13.68
CA THR A 220 14.71 -4.12 13.88
C THR A 220 16.18 -4.27 13.49
N ILE A 221 16.61 -3.69 12.35
CA ILE A 221 18.02 -3.69 11.94
C ILE A 221 18.90 -2.95 12.95
N LEU A 222 18.46 -1.78 13.45
CA LEU A 222 19.21 -1.02 14.45
C LEU A 222 19.40 -1.84 15.74
N ALA A 223 18.34 -2.51 16.21
CA ALA A 223 18.41 -3.37 17.38
C ALA A 223 19.40 -4.54 17.19
N LEU A 224 19.40 -5.18 16.01
CA LEU A 224 20.34 -6.26 15.68
C LEU A 224 21.80 -5.80 15.64
N LEU A 225 22.04 -4.53 15.31
CA LEU A 225 23.36 -3.92 15.30
C LEU A 225 23.79 -3.40 16.69
N GLY A 226 22.93 -3.53 17.71
CA GLY A 226 23.18 -2.97 19.04
C GLY A 226 23.16 -1.44 19.06
N LEU A 227 22.42 -0.82 18.13
CA LEU A 227 22.26 0.61 18.03
C LEU A 227 20.91 1.04 18.60
N ASP A 228 20.88 2.23 19.20
CA ASP A 228 19.64 2.84 19.68
C ASP A 228 18.72 3.18 18.50
N VAL A 229 17.41 2.99 18.70
CA VAL A 229 16.37 3.43 17.76
C VAL A 229 16.10 4.91 18.03
N PRO A 230 16.33 5.83 17.07
CA PRO A 230 16.05 7.25 17.26
C PRO A 230 14.56 7.53 17.46
N ASP A 231 14.26 8.62 18.15
CA ASP A 231 12.91 9.18 18.22
C ASP A 231 12.39 9.54 16.82
N GLY A 232 11.07 9.41 16.62
CA GLY A 232 10.40 9.77 15.36
C GLY A 232 10.39 8.68 14.29
N ILE A 233 10.83 7.46 14.61
CA ILE A 233 10.54 6.27 13.80
C ILE A 233 9.15 5.74 14.21
N ASP A 234 8.25 5.58 13.23
CA ASP A 234 6.88 5.10 13.47
C ASP A 234 6.80 3.59 13.79
N GLY A 235 7.76 2.83 13.28
CA GLY A 235 7.85 1.39 13.47
C GLY A 235 8.48 0.99 14.80
N ARG A 236 8.36 -0.30 15.11
CA ARG A 236 8.87 -0.94 16.32
C ARG A 236 9.86 -2.04 15.99
N VAL A 237 10.65 -2.45 16.98
CA VAL A 237 11.46 -3.67 16.86
C VAL A 237 10.52 -4.88 16.84
N LEU A 238 10.67 -5.75 15.84
CA LEU A 238 9.94 -7.02 15.76
C LEU A 238 10.52 -8.06 16.72
N ARG A 239 10.36 -7.83 18.03
CA ARG A 239 10.89 -8.69 19.10
C ARG A 239 10.35 -10.11 19.02
N GLU A 240 9.09 -10.26 18.60
CA GLU A 240 8.44 -11.55 18.35
C GLU A 240 9.20 -12.45 17.37
N ALA A 241 10.00 -11.87 16.46
CA ALA A 241 10.79 -12.61 15.48
C ALA A 241 12.16 -13.04 16.02
N LEU A 242 12.65 -12.42 17.10
CA LEU A 242 13.98 -12.67 17.65
C LEU A 242 14.01 -13.93 18.53
N ARG A 243 15.14 -14.65 18.56
CA ARG A 243 15.33 -15.82 19.43
C ARG A 243 15.36 -15.46 20.91
N GLU A 244 15.96 -14.32 21.22
CA GLU A 244 16.09 -13.78 22.56
C GLU A 244 15.10 -12.61 22.69
N ASN A 245 14.19 -12.70 23.67
CA ASN A 245 13.13 -11.73 24.00
C ASN A 245 11.82 -11.86 23.22
N ASP A 246 10.88 -12.65 23.76
CA ASP A 246 9.47 -12.61 23.36
C ASP A 246 8.66 -11.72 24.32
N GLU A 247 8.98 -10.43 24.35
CA GLU A 247 8.19 -9.44 25.11
C GLU A 247 6.81 -9.19 24.47
N SER A 248 6.66 -9.57 23.19
CA SER A 248 5.43 -9.47 22.40
C SER A 248 4.27 -10.31 22.92
N ALA A 249 4.53 -11.39 23.64
CA ALA A 249 3.48 -12.28 24.17
C ALA A 249 2.50 -11.60 25.14
N THR A 250 2.80 -10.38 25.60
CA THR A 250 1.95 -9.61 26.51
C THR A 250 1.23 -8.44 25.86
N LEU A 251 1.50 -8.16 24.58
CA LEU A 251 0.89 -7.05 23.85
C LEU A 251 -0.41 -7.49 23.19
N GLU A 252 -1.43 -6.65 23.27
CA GLU A 252 -2.71 -6.87 22.59
C GLU A 252 -2.74 -6.09 21.26
N VAL A 253 -3.33 -6.70 20.23
CA VAL A 253 -3.64 -6.01 18.98
C VAL A 253 -4.94 -5.23 19.17
N VAL A 254 -4.88 -3.92 18.93
CA VAL A 254 -6.05 -3.04 19.00
C VAL A 254 -6.52 -2.72 17.58
N GLU A 255 -7.79 -3.02 17.29
CA GLU A 255 -8.39 -2.78 15.98
C GLU A 255 -9.19 -1.48 15.95
N HIS A 256 -8.94 -0.65 14.95
CA HIS A 256 -9.64 0.61 14.73
C HIS A 256 -10.37 0.57 13.37
N VAL A 257 -11.58 1.12 13.33
CA VAL A 257 -12.30 1.39 12.08
C VAL A 257 -12.72 2.86 12.05
N TYR A 258 -12.14 3.63 11.13
CA TYR A 258 -12.54 5.00 10.86
C TYR A 258 -13.59 5.01 9.76
N SER A 259 -14.63 5.83 9.92
CA SER A 259 -15.70 5.98 8.92
C SER A 259 -15.93 7.45 8.59
N SER A 260 -16.16 7.76 7.32
CA SER A 260 -16.56 9.10 6.88
C SER A 260 -17.98 9.44 7.36
N SER A 261 -18.23 10.69 7.74
CA SER A 261 -19.56 11.17 8.10
C SER A 261 -20.32 11.64 6.85
N ASN A 262 -20.89 10.68 6.11
CA ASN A 262 -21.66 10.97 4.90
C ASN A 262 -23.15 10.90 5.22
N ALA A 263 -23.87 12.02 5.11
CA ALA A 263 -25.31 12.05 5.38
C ALA A 263 -26.13 11.29 4.31
N ASN A 264 -25.62 11.22 3.08
CA ASN A 264 -26.25 10.58 1.92
C ASN A 264 -25.21 9.76 1.12
N GLY A 265 -25.56 8.55 0.70
CA GLY A 265 -24.71 7.67 -0.10
C GLY A 265 -23.79 6.75 0.71
N LEU A 266 -22.84 6.10 0.03
CA LEU A 266 -21.90 5.18 0.68
C LEU A 266 -20.87 5.94 1.53
N ALA A 267 -20.46 5.33 2.64
CA ALA A 267 -19.40 5.82 3.51
C ALA A 267 -18.06 5.17 3.15
N SER A 268 -16.97 5.94 3.23
CA SER A 268 -15.61 5.42 3.23
C SER A 268 -15.27 4.86 4.61
N HIS A 269 -14.64 3.69 4.63
CA HIS A 269 -14.15 3.05 5.83
C HIS A 269 -12.66 2.73 5.69
N LEU A 270 -11.92 2.81 6.80
CA LEU A 270 -10.52 2.41 6.91
C LEU A 270 -10.34 1.56 8.16
N SER A 271 -9.84 0.33 7.98
CA SER A 271 -9.43 -0.56 9.07
C SER A 271 -7.92 -0.43 9.32
N VAL A 272 -7.55 -0.30 10.59
CA VAL A 272 -6.17 -0.13 11.06
C VAL A 272 -5.95 -0.99 12.29
N SER A 273 -4.89 -1.80 12.29
CA SER A 273 -4.42 -2.49 13.50
C SER A 273 -3.36 -1.63 14.20
N GLU A 274 -3.35 -1.64 15.51
CA GLU A 274 -2.31 -1.04 16.34
C GLU A 274 -1.70 -2.12 17.23
N PHE A 275 -0.38 -2.22 17.23
CA PHE A 275 0.35 -3.21 18.00
C PHE A 275 1.74 -2.69 18.37
N GLY A 276 2.11 -2.81 19.64
CA GLY A 276 3.41 -2.34 20.15
C GLY A 276 3.68 -0.85 19.93
N GLY A 277 2.63 -0.01 19.86
CA GLY A 277 2.72 1.43 19.61
C GLY A 277 2.79 1.84 18.13
N SER A 278 2.87 0.87 17.21
CA SER A 278 2.87 1.11 15.76
C SER A 278 1.51 0.83 15.15
N ARG A 279 1.20 1.50 14.03
CA ARG A 279 -0.10 1.42 13.33
C ARG A 279 0.08 0.83 11.93
N TYR A 280 -0.81 -0.07 11.54
CA TYR A 280 -0.77 -0.84 10.31
C TYR A 280 -2.10 -0.71 9.56
N LEU A 281 -2.05 -0.37 8.28
CA LEU A 281 -3.25 -0.25 7.45
C LEU A 281 -3.66 -1.64 6.96
N ASN A 282 -4.92 -2.02 7.18
CA ASN A 282 -5.42 -3.35 6.80
C ASN A 282 -6.14 -3.32 5.46
N ARG A 283 -7.09 -2.37 5.32
CA ARG A 283 -7.86 -2.12 4.11
C ARG A 283 -8.70 -0.85 4.23
N ALA A 284 -9.07 -0.27 3.09
CA ALA A 284 -10.14 0.71 2.98
C ALA A 284 -11.20 0.29 1.95
N TRP A 285 -12.47 0.64 2.19
CA TRP A 285 -13.58 0.29 1.31
C TRP A 285 -14.72 1.32 1.39
N VAL A 286 -15.71 1.17 0.51
CA VAL A 286 -16.95 1.96 0.53
C VAL A 286 -18.15 1.03 0.75
N ALA A 287 -19.05 1.38 1.67
CA ALA A 287 -20.24 0.59 2.01
C ALA A 287 -21.41 1.47 2.50
#